data_AF-A0A851VYX0-F1
#
_entry.id   AF-A0A851VYX0-F1
#
_cell.length_a   1.000
_cell.length_b   1.000
_cell.length_c   1.000
_cell.angle_alpha   90.00
_cell.angle_beta   90.00
_cell.angle_gamma   90.00
#
_symmetry.space_group_name_H-M   'P 1'
#
loop_
_entity.id
_entity.type
_entity.pdbx_description
1 polymer ?
#
loop_
_entity_poly.entity_id
_entity_poly.type
_entity_poly.pdbx_seq_one_letter_code
_entity_poly.pdbx_strand_id
1 'polypeptide(L)'
;MGALQPGLPNPAMIPREWDILIVDLKDCFFTIALRPLSLTVPLNEFQQERIAHDTFHQNARGLHKQFRISLTEARGIVKSCSVCT
;
A
#
# COMPACT_ATOMS: atom_id res chain seq x y z
N MET A 1 7.24 42.56 6.15
CA MET A 1 6.53 41.40 6.73
C MET A 1 5.56 40.92 5.66
N GLY A 2 5.80 39.73 5.09
CA GLY A 2 5.00 39.21 3.98
C GLY A 2 3.61 38.76 4.41
N ALA A 3 2.68 38.63 3.46
CA ALA A 3 1.32 38.17 3.72
C ALA A 3 1.32 36.70 4.20
N LEU A 4 0.61 36.40 5.28
CA LEU A 4 0.40 35.04 5.75
C LEU A 4 -0.54 34.31 4.77
N GLN A 5 -0.16 33.09 4.37
CA GLN A 5 -0.99 32.26 3.51
C GLN A 5 -2.31 31.92 4.23
N PRO A 6 -3.48 32.21 3.63
CA PRO A 6 -4.77 31.83 4.19
C PRO A 6 -4.88 30.32 4.33
N GLY A 7 -5.19 29.83 5.54
CA GLY A 7 -5.37 28.39 5.81
C GLY A 7 -4.32 27.74 6.71
N LEU A 8 -3.23 28.43 7.02
CA LEU A 8 -2.29 27.98 8.05
C LEU A 8 -2.72 28.51 9.44
N PRO A 9 -2.58 27.71 10.51
CA PRO A 9 -2.80 28.21 11.87
C PRO A 9 -1.83 29.36 12.13
N ASN A 10 -2.35 30.45 12.72
CA ASN A 10 -1.53 31.60 13.08
C ASN A 10 -0.34 31.12 13.93
N PRO A 11 0.92 31.47 13.61
CA PRO A 11 2.09 31.07 14.40
C PRO A 11 1.98 31.40 15.89
N ALA A 12 1.16 32.41 16.25
CA ALA A 12 0.85 32.76 17.63
C ALA A 12 -0.05 31.74 18.36
N MET A 13 -0.61 30.74 17.67
CA MET A 13 -1.36 29.62 18.28
C MET A 13 -0.48 28.46 18.72
N ILE A 14 0.82 28.45 18.38
CA ILE A 14 1.73 27.42 18.89
C ILE A 14 2.02 27.75 20.36
N PRO A 15 1.64 26.89 21.33
CA PRO A 15 1.87 27.15 22.75
C PRO A 15 3.38 27.32 23.01
N ARG A 16 3.77 28.30 23.84
CA ARG A 16 5.19 28.66 24.07
C ARG A 16 6.02 27.56 24.72
N GLU A 17 5.39 26.51 25.21
CA GLU A 17 6.00 25.41 25.98
C GLU A 17 6.04 24.10 25.18
N TRP A 18 5.72 24.13 23.89
CA TRP A 18 5.85 22.96 23.03
C TRP A 18 7.26 22.86 22.47
N ASP A 19 7.87 21.67 22.55
CA ASP A 19 9.13 21.38 21.90
C ASP A 19 8.96 21.47 20.37
N ILE A 20 9.41 22.56 19.78
CA ILE A 20 9.33 22.79 18.34
C ILE A 20 10.50 22.05 17.67
N LEU A 21 10.19 20.93 17.00
CA LEU A 21 11.11 20.26 16.11
C LEU A 21 11.04 20.90 14.72
N ILE A 22 12.06 21.69 14.37
CA ILE A 22 12.18 22.28 13.02
C ILE A 22 12.78 21.22 12.10
N VAL A 23 11.91 20.59 11.31
CA VAL A 23 12.29 19.59 10.31
C VAL A 23 12.49 20.29 8.97
N ASP A 24 13.72 20.31 8.47
CA ASP A 24 13.99 20.84 7.13
C ASP A 24 13.33 19.94 6.07
N LEU A 25 12.39 20.50 5.31
CA LEU A 25 11.62 19.76 4.33
C LEU A 25 12.49 19.29 3.15
N LYS A 26 13.64 19.94 2.88
CA LYS A 26 14.56 19.57 1.80
C LYS A 26 15.34 18.29 2.15
N ASP A 27 15.68 18.10 3.42
CA ASP A 27 16.26 16.85 3.94
C ASP A 27 15.21 15.78 4.30
N CYS A 28 13.96 16.19 4.60
CA CYS A 28 12.88 15.25 4.98
C CYS A 28 11.95 14.81 3.85
N PHE A 29 12.00 15.44 2.68
CA PHE A 29 11.20 15.00 1.52
C PHE A 29 11.51 13.56 1.10
N PHE A 30 12.69 13.05 1.45
CA PHE A 30 13.13 11.69 1.13
C PHE A 30 13.30 10.78 2.37
N THR A 31 13.18 11.34 3.59
CA THR A 31 13.44 10.61 4.86
C THR A 31 12.17 10.40 5.70
N ILE A 32 11.04 11.00 5.33
CA ILE A 32 9.77 10.42 5.74
C ILE A 32 9.65 9.13 4.95
N ALA A 33 9.91 8.00 5.61
CA ALA A 33 9.56 6.70 5.08
C ALA A 33 8.05 6.72 4.83
N LEU A 34 7.64 7.11 3.62
CA LEU A 34 6.36 6.76 3.07
C LEU A 34 6.42 5.26 2.92
N ARG A 35 6.14 4.58 4.04
CA ARG A 35 5.78 3.17 4.06
C ARG A 35 4.75 3.08 2.94
N PRO A 36 4.98 2.33 1.85
CA PRO A 36 3.91 2.14 0.90
C PRO A 36 2.75 1.63 1.74
N LEU A 37 1.63 2.34 1.72
CA LEU A 37 0.38 1.80 2.23
C LEU A 37 -0.09 0.73 1.22
N SER A 38 0.74 -0.29 1.07
CA SER A 38 0.40 -1.64 0.76
C SER A 38 1.05 -2.45 1.87
N LEU A 39 0.21 -2.91 2.80
CA LEU A 39 0.54 -3.91 3.81
C LEU A 39 0.81 -5.28 3.16
N THR A 40 1.63 -5.34 2.13
CA THR A 40 2.08 -6.58 1.53
C THR A 40 3.49 -6.81 2.02
N VAL A 41 3.57 -7.52 3.15
CA VAL A 41 4.65 -8.47 3.41
C VAL A 41 4.98 -9.15 2.06
N PRO A 42 6.25 -9.45 1.72
CA PRO A 42 6.52 -10.41 0.66
C PRO A 42 5.89 -11.74 1.08
N LEU A 43 4.59 -11.86 0.86
CA LEU A 43 3.82 -13.06 0.98
C LEU A 43 4.35 -13.94 -0.14
N ASN A 44 4.74 -15.17 0.20
CA ASN A 44 5.20 -16.17 -0.74
C ASN A 44 4.38 -16.09 -2.04
N GLU A 45 5.02 -16.17 -3.21
CA GLU A 45 4.41 -15.89 -4.54
C GLU A 45 2.98 -16.48 -4.67
N PHE A 46 2.79 -17.69 -4.15
CA PHE A 46 1.50 -18.41 -4.03
C PHE A 46 0.36 -17.69 -3.31
N GLN A 47 0.64 -16.93 -2.25
CA GLN A 47 -0.39 -16.22 -1.49
C GLN A 47 -0.94 -15.03 -2.28
N GLN A 48 -0.10 -14.36 -3.08
CA GLN A 48 -0.54 -13.26 -3.92
C GLN A 48 -1.52 -13.73 -4.98
N GLU A 49 -1.29 -14.90 -5.57
CA GLU A 49 -2.21 -15.50 -6.56
C GLU A 49 -3.57 -15.81 -5.95
N ARG A 50 -3.60 -16.35 -4.72
CA ARG A 50 -4.84 -16.65 -3.99
C ARG A 50 -5.61 -15.37 -3.68
N ILE A 51 -4.92 -14.33 -3.19
CA ILE A 51 -5.55 -13.02 -2.94
C ILE A 51 -6.07 -12.42 -4.24
N ALA A 52 -5.31 -12.48 -5.33
CA ALA A 52 -5.76 -11.96 -6.62
C ALA A 52 -6.96 -12.74 -7.17
N HIS A 53 -7.02 -14.05 -6.97
CA HIS A 53 -8.19 -14.84 -7.31
C HIS A 53 -9.38 -14.55 -6.39
N ASP A 54 -9.17 -14.32 -5.10
CA ASP A 54 -10.24 -13.99 -4.14
C ASP A 54 -10.90 -12.64 -4.49
N THR A 55 -10.10 -11.64 -4.89
CA THR A 55 -10.63 -10.33 -5.27
C THR A 55 -11.33 -10.32 -6.63
N PHE A 56 -10.79 -11.03 -7.63
CA PHE A 56 -11.20 -10.89 -9.03
C PHE A 56 -11.81 -12.15 -9.64
N HIS A 57 -11.83 -13.27 -8.91
CA HIS A 57 -12.37 -14.57 -9.34
C HIS A 57 -11.89 -15.01 -10.73
N GLN A 58 -10.60 -14.79 -11.01
CA GLN A 58 -10.00 -15.06 -12.31
C GLN A 58 -9.93 -16.57 -12.59
N ASN A 59 -10.09 -16.99 -13.85
CA ASN A 59 -9.93 -18.39 -14.22
C ASN A 59 -8.45 -18.85 -14.18
N ALA A 60 -8.23 -20.16 -14.14
CA ALA A 60 -6.88 -20.74 -14.00
C ALA A 60 -5.92 -20.34 -15.14
N ARG A 61 -6.44 -20.08 -16.36
CA ARG A 61 -5.62 -19.61 -17.48
C ARG A 61 -5.14 -18.17 -17.28
N GLY A 62 -5.97 -17.32 -16.68
CA GLY A 62 -5.62 -15.95 -16.30
C GLY A 62 -4.51 -15.94 -15.25
N LEU A 63 -4.68 -16.72 -14.17
CA LEU A 63 -3.67 -16.84 -13.11
C LEU A 63 -2.32 -17.36 -13.64
N HIS A 64 -2.34 -18.42 -14.46
CA HIS A 64 -1.12 -18.96 -15.09
C HIS A 64 -0.36 -17.90 -15.90
N LYS A 65 -1.07 -17.05 -16.66
CA LYS A 65 -0.43 -15.99 -17.45
C LYS A 65 0.07 -14.85 -16.60
N GLN A 66 -0.69 -14.44 -15.59
CA GLN A 66 -0.40 -13.26 -14.78
C GLN A 66 0.72 -13.51 -13.78
N PHE A 67 0.74 -14.68 -13.15
CA PHE A 67 1.68 -15.02 -12.07
C PHE A 67 2.73 -16.06 -12.46
N ARG A 68 2.69 -16.58 -13.70
CA ARG A 68 3.63 -17.58 -14.22
C ARG A 68 3.74 -18.88 -13.40
N ILE A 69 2.72 -19.21 -12.60
CA ILE A 69 2.56 -20.50 -11.90
C ILE A 69 2.15 -21.63 -12.83
N SER A 70 2.27 -22.89 -12.41
CA SER A 70 1.77 -24.02 -13.21
C SER A 70 0.24 -23.99 -13.35
N LEU A 71 -0.28 -24.58 -14.43
CA LEU A 71 -1.73 -24.76 -14.61
C LEU A 71 -2.36 -25.62 -13.50
N THR A 72 -1.60 -26.55 -12.92
CA THR A 72 -2.04 -27.38 -11.79
C THR A 72 -2.23 -26.54 -10.53
N GLU A 73 -1.32 -25.63 -10.24
CA GLU A 73 -1.42 -24.71 -9.10
C GLU A 73 -2.57 -23.73 -9.30
N ALA A 74 -2.66 -23.12 -10.49
CA ALA A 74 -3.76 -22.23 -10.84
C ALA A 74 -5.13 -22.91 -10.71
N ARG A 75 -5.24 -24.18 -11.10
CA ARG A 75 -6.46 -24.98 -10.90
C ARG A 75 -6.73 -25.27 -9.42
N GLY A 76 -5.69 -25.51 -8.62
CA GLY A 76 -5.81 -25.67 -7.17
C GLY A 76 -6.43 -24.44 -6.52
N ILE A 77 -6.00 -23.25 -6.93
CA ILE A 77 -6.53 -21.97 -6.42
C ILE A 77 -8.02 -21.83 -6.75
N VAL A 78 -8.40 -22.02 -8.02
CA VAL A 78 -9.82 -21.92 -8.44
C VAL A 78 -10.68 -22.96 -7.72
N LYS A 79 -10.20 -24.21 -7.59
CA LYS A 79 -10.93 -25.27 -6.87
C LYS A 79 -11.10 -25.00 -5.38
N SER A 80 -10.16 -24.27 -4.78
CA SER A 80 -10.22 -23.89 -3.36
C SER A 80 -11.15 -22.72 -3.08
N CYS A 81 -11.65 -22.06 -4.13
CA CYS A 81 -12.56 -20.92 -4.00
C CYS A 81 -13.97 -21.40 -3.67
N SER A 82 -14.60 -20.76 -2.69
CA SER A 82 -15.98 -21.03 -2.28
C SER A 82 -17.02 -20.56 -3.29
N VAL A 83 -16.65 -19.65 -4.20
CA VAL A 83 -17.56 -19.02 -5.18
C VAL A 83 -17.44 -19.63 -6.58
N CYS A 84 -16.22 -20.02 -6.98
CA CYS A 84 -15.92 -20.45 -8.36
C CYS A 84 -16.02 -21.97 -8.58
N THR A 85 -16.94 -22.65 -7.87
CA THR A 85 -17.06 -24.11 -7.87
C THR A 85 -17.36 -24.70 -9.25
#